data_AF-A0A8J7EC20-F1
#
_entry.id   AF-A0A8J7EC20-F1
#
_cell.length_a   1.000
_cell.length_b   1.000
_cell.length_c   1.000
_cell.angle_alpha   90.00
_cell.angle_beta   90.00
_cell.angle_gamma   90.00
#
_symmetry.space_group_name_H-M   'P 1'
#
loop_
_entity.id
_entity.type
_entity.pdbx_description
1 polymer ?
#
loop_
_entity_poly.entity_id
_entity_poly.type
_entity_poly.pdbx_seq_one_letter_code
_entity_poly.pdbx_strand_id
1 'polypeptide(L)'
;MPDWLSEALVAAIAGMLGFLAKYGWDEWQARRSAGQHELRELESLRNLLREAGSIFRSQNYQAKRLLKLLRLRLGENSVPRGIGYDNAFTDAFQHMEKEERELHAILRSTTMNSLHRVNEDMQRWIDANGQFLHSSSTSTQARRDFAEDLHQLDLHLNQWLDKYAAIIPSDERRCLVYLADEKKHGVGFPKRVESTLEQVITEYGR
;
A
#
# COMPACT_ATOMS: atom_id res chain seq x y z
N MET A 1 -54.30 45.66 -1.61
CA MET A 1 -53.44 45.11 -2.68
C MET A 1 -54.30 44.22 -3.57
N PRO A 2 -54.03 44.11 -4.87
CA PRO A 2 -54.73 43.16 -5.74
C PRO A 2 -54.42 41.71 -5.35
N ASP A 3 -55.43 40.83 -5.33
CA ASP A 3 -55.29 39.43 -4.89
C ASP A 3 -54.28 38.61 -5.72
N TRP A 4 -54.13 38.96 -7.00
CA TRP A 4 -53.16 38.32 -7.91
C TRP A 4 -51.69 38.58 -7.51
N LEU A 5 -51.41 39.70 -6.81
CA LEU A 5 -50.07 40.02 -6.32
C LEU A 5 -49.70 39.19 -5.09
N SER A 6 -50.66 38.87 -4.22
CA SER A 6 -50.44 37.97 -3.09
C SER A 6 -50.25 36.52 -3.51
N GLU A 7 -51.02 36.04 -4.49
CA GLU A 7 -50.89 34.66 -5.01
C GLU A 7 -49.55 34.44 -5.73
N ALA A 8 -49.12 35.41 -6.55
CA ALA A 8 -47.83 35.36 -7.23
C ALA A 8 -46.66 35.39 -6.22
N LEU A 9 -46.77 36.17 -5.15
CA LEU A 9 -45.76 36.22 -4.08
C LEU A 9 -45.65 34.88 -3.33
N VAL A 10 -46.78 34.24 -3.01
CA VAL A 10 -46.81 32.95 -2.32
C VAL A 10 -46.23 31.84 -3.21
N ALA A 11 -46.57 31.82 -4.50
CA ALA A 11 -46.01 30.86 -5.45
C ALA A 11 -44.49 31.04 -5.64
N ALA A 12 -44.01 32.28 -5.69
CA ALA A 12 -42.58 32.58 -5.78
C ALA A 12 -41.80 32.15 -4.52
N ILE A 13 -42.36 32.38 -3.33
CA ILE A 13 -41.77 31.95 -2.05
C ILE A 13 -41.74 30.42 -1.96
N ALA A 14 -42.84 29.74 -2.35
CA ALA A 14 -42.89 28.28 -2.38
C ALA A 14 -41.88 27.67 -3.36
N GLY A 15 -41.73 28.26 -4.56
CA GLY A 15 -40.72 27.86 -5.53
C GLY A 15 -39.29 28.05 -5.04
N MET A 16 -39.00 29.17 -4.36
CA MET A 16 -37.69 29.46 -3.79
C MET A 16 -37.34 28.49 -2.64
N LEU A 17 -38.31 28.18 -1.76
CA LEU A 17 -38.15 27.18 -0.71
C LEU A 17 -37.93 25.77 -1.27
N GLY A 18 -38.66 25.39 -2.31
CA GLY A 18 -38.48 24.11 -3.00
C GLY A 18 -37.09 23.99 -3.64
N PHE A 19 -36.60 25.06 -4.26
CA PHE A 19 -35.25 25.11 -4.82
C PHE A 19 -34.16 25.00 -3.75
N LEU A 20 -34.28 25.73 -2.63
CA LEU A 20 -33.33 25.65 -1.51
C LEU A 20 -33.33 24.27 -0.85
N ALA A 21 -34.51 23.65 -0.69
CA ALA A 21 -34.62 22.29 -0.16
C ALA A 21 -33.96 21.25 -1.09
N LYS A 22 -34.18 21.36 -2.40
CA LYS A 22 -33.53 20.50 -3.39
C LYS A 22 -32.02 20.72 -3.42
N TYR A 23 -31.57 21.97 -3.44
CA TYR A 23 -30.13 22.28 -3.41
C TYR A 23 -29.46 21.72 -2.16
N GLY A 24 -30.10 21.86 -0.99
CA GLY A 24 -29.62 21.26 0.25
C GLY A 24 -29.59 19.72 0.21
N TRP A 25 -30.59 19.10 -0.41
CA TRP A 25 -30.64 17.64 -0.61
C TRP A 25 -29.54 17.14 -1.55
N ASP A 26 -29.38 17.79 -2.70
CA ASP A 26 -28.38 17.42 -3.71
C ASP A 26 -26.96 17.59 -3.14
N GLU A 27 -26.69 18.67 -2.40
CA GLU A 27 -25.42 18.90 -1.70
C GLU A 27 -25.18 17.86 -0.60
N TRP A 28 -26.20 17.52 0.20
CA TRP A 28 -26.10 16.47 1.22
C TRP A 28 -25.80 15.10 0.60
N GLN A 29 -26.50 14.77 -0.49
CA GLN A 29 -26.30 13.52 -1.22
C GLN A 29 -24.91 13.45 -1.83
N ALA A 30 -24.43 14.54 -2.44
CA ALA A 30 -23.08 14.63 -3.00
C ALA A 30 -22.01 14.41 -1.93
N ARG A 31 -22.13 15.05 -0.75
CA ARG A 31 -21.21 14.85 0.37
C ARG A 31 -21.22 13.42 0.89
N ARG A 32 -22.40 12.81 1.00
CA ARG A 32 -22.54 11.42 1.44
C ARG A 32 -21.89 10.46 0.44
N SER A 33 -22.12 10.67 -0.86
CA SER A 33 -21.51 9.87 -1.92
C SER A 33 -19.99 10.03 -1.97
N ALA A 34 -19.47 11.25 -1.79
CA ALA A 34 -18.03 11.50 -1.70
C ALA A 34 -17.39 10.78 -0.50
N GLY A 35 -18.01 10.86 0.69
CA GLY A 35 -17.53 10.15 1.87
C GLY A 35 -17.54 8.62 1.72
N GLN A 36 -18.57 8.07 1.06
CA GLN A 36 -18.61 6.64 0.75
C GLN A 36 -17.54 6.22 -0.26
N HIS A 37 -17.25 7.06 -1.25
CA HIS A 37 -16.19 6.81 -2.21
C HIS A 37 -14.83 6.79 -1.50
N GLU A 38 -14.51 7.82 -0.71
CA GLU A 38 -13.26 7.90 0.05
C GLU A 38 -13.09 6.71 1.00
N LEU A 39 -14.15 6.30 1.69
CA LEU A 39 -14.13 5.12 2.55
C LEU A 39 -13.78 3.85 1.76
N ARG A 40 -14.39 3.63 0.59
CA ARG A 40 -14.08 2.48 -0.26
C ARG A 40 -12.63 2.47 -0.73
N GLU A 41 -12.08 3.63 -1.07
CA GLU A 41 -10.67 3.75 -1.45
C GLU A 41 -9.74 3.38 -0.29
N LEU A 42 -10.02 3.87 0.92
CA LEU A 42 -9.25 3.50 2.11
C LEU A 42 -9.35 2.00 2.43
N GLU A 43 -10.53 1.40 2.25
CA GLU A 43 -10.71 -0.05 2.40
C GLU A 43 -9.96 -0.85 1.33
N SER A 44 -9.86 -0.32 0.10
CA SER A 44 -9.06 -0.90 -0.98
C SER A 44 -7.57 -0.94 -0.58
N LEU A 45 -7.02 0.19 -0.12
CA LEU A 45 -5.64 0.23 0.40
C LEU A 45 -5.43 -0.74 1.55
N ARG A 46 -6.37 -0.82 2.50
CA ARG A 46 -6.30 -1.77 3.63
C ARG A 46 -6.17 -3.20 3.15
N ASN A 47 -6.90 -3.58 2.12
CA ASN A 47 -6.84 -4.94 1.56
C ASN A 47 -5.49 -5.20 0.89
N LEU A 48 -4.95 -4.23 0.14
CA LEU A 48 -3.63 -4.31 -0.48
C LEU A 48 -2.51 -4.46 0.57
N LEU A 49 -2.54 -3.65 1.63
CA LEU A 49 -1.58 -3.74 2.74
C LEU A 49 -1.61 -5.11 3.42
N ARG A 50 -2.81 -5.62 3.71
CA ARG A 50 -2.98 -6.96 4.31
C ARG A 50 -2.46 -8.07 3.40
N GLU A 51 -2.74 -7.98 2.10
CA GLU A 51 -2.23 -8.91 1.11
C GLU A 51 -0.69 -8.87 1.06
N ALA A 52 -0.10 -7.69 0.91
CA ALA A 52 1.35 -7.49 0.88
C ALA A 52 2.02 -8.05 2.16
N GLY A 53 1.44 -7.75 3.32
CA GLY A 53 1.91 -8.29 4.60
C GLY A 53 1.85 -9.81 4.68
N SER A 54 0.80 -10.44 4.13
CA SER A 54 0.67 -11.90 4.06
C SER A 54 1.75 -12.52 3.17
N ILE A 55 1.92 -11.98 1.95
CA ILE A 55 2.94 -12.41 0.99
C ILE A 55 4.34 -12.29 1.60
N PHE A 56 4.65 -11.14 2.21
CA PHE A 56 5.95 -10.88 2.83
C PHE A 56 6.26 -11.86 3.96
N ARG A 57 5.29 -12.15 4.85
CA ARG A 57 5.49 -13.12 5.95
C ARG A 57 5.77 -14.52 5.41
N SER A 58 5.00 -14.97 4.41
CA SER A 58 5.19 -16.27 3.76
C SER A 58 6.57 -16.37 3.09
N GLN A 59 6.93 -15.36 2.30
CA GLN A 59 8.23 -15.27 1.64
C GLN A 59 9.39 -15.28 2.64
N ASN A 60 9.30 -14.48 3.71
CA ASN A 60 10.33 -14.40 4.74
C ASN A 60 10.50 -15.72 5.50
N TYR A 61 9.40 -16.48 5.71
CA TYR A 61 9.48 -17.83 6.26
C TYR A 61 10.27 -18.77 5.34
N GLN A 62 9.98 -18.77 4.03
CA GLN A 62 10.71 -19.60 3.06
C GLN A 62 12.18 -19.16 2.92
N ALA A 63 12.46 -17.86 2.97
CA ALA A 63 13.83 -17.33 2.92
C ALA A 63 14.64 -17.82 4.15
N LYS A 64 14.08 -17.73 5.35
CA LYS A 64 14.71 -18.29 6.57
C LYS A 64 14.96 -19.79 6.44
N ARG A 65 14.01 -20.54 5.88
CA ARG A 65 14.15 -21.98 5.65
C ARG A 65 15.30 -22.28 4.68
N LEU A 66 15.35 -21.62 3.53
CA LEU A 66 16.41 -21.80 2.54
C LEU A 66 17.78 -21.45 3.13
N LEU A 67 17.89 -20.31 3.83
CA LEU A 67 19.14 -19.90 4.47
C LEU A 67 19.64 -20.93 5.49
N LYS A 68 18.73 -21.53 6.26
CA LYS A 68 19.05 -22.60 7.21
C LYS A 68 19.60 -23.84 6.50
N LEU A 69 18.96 -24.29 5.41
CA LEU A 69 19.42 -25.45 4.63
C LEU A 69 20.82 -25.21 4.06
N LEU A 70 21.03 -24.06 3.41
CA LEU A 70 22.32 -23.70 2.82
C LEU A 70 23.43 -23.65 3.87
N ARG A 71 23.17 -23.06 5.06
CA ARG A 71 24.17 -23.00 6.13
C ARG A 71 24.50 -24.36 6.72
N LEU A 72 23.50 -25.23 6.88
CA LEU A 72 23.72 -26.59 7.38
C LEU A 72 24.60 -27.40 6.42
N ARG A 73 24.42 -27.21 5.12
CA ARG A 73 25.10 -28.00 4.09
C ARG A 73 26.45 -27.43 3.66
N LEU A 74 26.50 -26.13 3.34
CA LEU A 74 27.69 -25.46 2.81
C LEU A 74 28.61 -24.89 3.91
N GLY A 75 28.13 -24.84 5.15
CA GLY A 75 28.83 -24.22 6.28
C GLY A 75 28.72 -22.68 6.30
N GLU A 76 29.01 -22.08 7.46
CA GLU A 76 28.88 -20.63 7.65
C GLU A 76 29.89 -19.80 6.84
N ASN A 77 31.04 -20.38 6.47
CA ASN A 77 32.05 -19.71 5.65
C ASN A 77 31.55 -19.45 4.22
N SER A 78 30.75 -20.39 3.68
CA SER A 78 30.18 -20.28 2.34
C SER A 78 28.91 -19.43 2.31
N VAL A 79 28.25 -19.26 3.46
CA VAL A 79 27.03 -18.46 3.59
C VAL A 79 27.13 -17.53 4.81
N PRO A 80 27.91 -16.44 4.69
CA PRO A 80 28.18 -15.53 5.80
C PRO A 80 26.92 -14.95 6.45
N ARG A 81 27.06 -14.54 7.71
CA ARG A 81 26.06 -13.69 8.40
C ARG A 81 26.26 -12.24 7.98
N GLY A 82 25.23 -11.39 8.05
CA GLY A 82 25.40 -9.95 7.79
C GLY A 82 25.22 -9.49 6.33
N ILE A 83 25.10 -10.41 5.36
CA ILE A 83 25.07 -10.06 3.93
C ILE A 83 23.67 -9.89 3.33
N GLY A 84 22.61 -10.21 4.09
CA GLY A 84 21.22 -10.26 3.62
C GLY A 84 20.89 -11.52 2.79
N TYR A 85 19.59 -11.87 2.73
CA TYR A 85 19.13 -13.10 2.08
C TYR A 85 19.45 -13.16 0.59
N ASP A 86 19.17 -12.10 -0.17
CA ASP A 86 19.31 -12.12 -1.63
C ASP A 86 20.77 -12.33 -2.07
N ASN A 87 21.72 -11.66 -1.42
CA ASN A 87 23.14 -11.87 -1.69
C ASN A 87 23.58 -13.29 -1.28
N ALA A 88 23.17 -13.76 -0.09
CA ALA A 88 23.49 -15.11 0.36
C ALA A 88 22.99 -16.19 -0.61
N PHE A 89 21.79 -16.01 -1.18
CA PHE A 89 21.23 -16.96 -2.16
C PHE A 89 21.88 -16.83 -3.53
N THR A 90 22.22 -15.61 -3.96
CA THR A 90 22.92 -15.37 -5.21
C THR A 90 24.29 -16.05 -5.21
N ASP A 91 25.06 -15.88 -4.14
CA ASP A 91 26.40 -16.45 -3.99
C ASP A 91 26.36 -17.97 -3.91
N ALA A 92 25.36 -18.53 -3.22
CA ALA A 92 25.19 -19.97 -3.08
C ALA A 92 24.52 -20.66 -4.28
N PHE A 93 23.97 -19.92 -5.25
CA PHE A 93 23.06 -20.45 -6.28
C PHE A 93 23.66 -21.61 -7.09
N GLN A 94 24.93 -21.50 -7.49
CA GLN A 94 25.60 -22.54 -8.27
C GLN A 94 25.77 -23.85 -7.48
N HIS A 95 25.80 -23.76 -6.16
CA HIS A 95 25.97 -24.90 -5.27
C HIS A 95 24.65 -25.47 -4.78
N MET A 96 23.51 -24.85 -5.09
CA MET A 96 22.19 -25.30 -4.63
C MET A 96 21.83 -26.68 -5.18
N GLU A 97 21.39 -27.56 -4.28
CA GLU A 97 20.77 -28.84 -4.61
C GLU A 97 19.31 -28.67 -5.03
N LYS A 98 18.69 -29.75 -5.50
CA LYS A 98 17.34 -29.73 -6.07
C LYS A 98 16.32 -29.07 -5.15
N GLU A 99 16.25 -29.48 -3.88
CA GLU A 99 15.28 -28.93 -2.91
C GLU A 99 15.51 -27.43 -2.63
N GLU A 100 16.78 -27.00 -2.59
CA GLU A 100 17.16 -25.61 -2.37
C GLU A 100 16.82 -24.75 -3.60
N ARG A 101 17.04 -25.27 -4.81
CA ARG A 101 16.64 -24.63 -6.06
C ARG A 101 15.12 -24.51 -6.19
N GLU A 102 14.37 -25.51 -5.75
CA GLU A 102 12.91 -25.44 -5.70
C GLU A 102 12.42 -24.33 -4.76
N LEU A 103 13.00 -24.22 -3.55
CA LEU A 103 12.70 -23.13 -2.63
C LEU A 103 13.10 -21.75 -3.18
N HIS A 104 14.26 -21.65 -3.81
CA HIS A 104 14.71 -20.44 -4.50
C HIS A 104 13.72 -20.02 -5.60
N ALA A 105 13.30 -20.96 -6.44
CA ALA A 105 12.32 -20.71 -7.50
C ALA A 105 10.97 -20.25 -6.95
N ILE A 106 10.51 -20.82 -5.82
CA ILE A 106 9.30 -20.35 -5.12
C ILE A 106 9.46 -18.91 -4.63
N LEU A 107 10.60 -18.58 -4.01
CA LEU A 107 10.90 -17.22 -3.54
C LEU A 107 10.90 -16.22 -4.71
N ARG A 108 11.58 -16.57 -5.80
CA ARG A 108 11.67 -15.76 -7.02
C ARG A 108 10.30 -15.55 -7.64
N SER A 109 9.52 -16.62 -7.81
CA SER A 109 8.15 -16.55 -8.34
C SER A 109 7.25 -15.69 -7.47
N THR A 110 7.35 -15.83 -6.14
CA THR A 110 6.59 -14.99 -5.18
C THR A 110 6.94 -13.51 -5.34
N THR A 111 8.24 -13.18 -5.49
CA THR A 111 8.68 -11.81 -5.74
C THR A 111 8.15 -11.27 -7.07
N MET A 112 8.33 -12.03 -8.15
CA MET A 112 7.98 -11.59 -9.51
C MET A 112 6.48 -11.47 -9.76
N ASN A 113 5.68 -12.36 -9.19
CA ASN A 113 4.27 -12.47 -9.54
C ASN A 113 3.35 -11.88 -8.47
N SER A 114 3.62 -12.16 -7.19
CA SER A 114 2.73 -11.78 -6.10
C SER A 114 3.13 -10.43 -5.51
N LEU A 115 4.39 -10.30 -5.07
CA LEU A 115 4.86 -9.10 -4.38
C LEU A 115 4.98 -7.91 -5.34
N HIS A 116 5.47 -8.15 -6.57
CA HIS A 116 5.52 -7.11 -7.60
C HIS A 116 4.12 -6.56 -7.91
N ARG A 117 3.16 -7.44 -8.19
CA ARG A 117 1.78 -7.04 -8.49
C ARG A 117 1.17 -6.20 -7.37
N VAL A 118 1.23 -6.68 -6.12
CA VAL A 118 0.61 -5.94 -5.00
C VAL A 118 1.30 -4.60 -4.75
N ASN A 119 2.61 -4.51 -4.98
CA ASN A 119 3.35 -3.24 -4.87
C ASN A 119 2.98 -2.27 -6.00
N GLU A 120 2.84 -2.74 -7.23
CA GLU A 120 2.31 -1.91 -8.33
C GLU A 120 0.87 -1.46 -8.08
N ASP A 121 0.02 -2.35 -7.56
CA ASP A 121 -1.36 -2.01 -7.20
C ASP A 121 -1.42 -0.95 -6.10
N MET A 122 -0.56 -1.05 -5.08
CA MET A 122 -0.44 -0.01 -4.06
C MET A 122 0.08 1.30 -4.63
N GLN A 123 1.08 1.28 -5.52
CA GLN A 123 1.59 2.50 -6.15
C GLN A 123 0.50 3.17 -6.99
N ARG A 124 -0.21 2.39 -7.83
CA ARG A 124 -1.35 2.90 -8.60
C ARG A 124 -2.44 3.50 -7.70
N TRP A 125 -2.69 2.89 -6.55
CA TRP A 125 -3.65 3.42 -5.59
C TRP A 125 -3.18 4.78 -5.05
N ILE A 126 -1.91 4.92 -4.69
CA ILE A 126 -1.33 6.19 -4.20
C ILE A 126 -1.42 7.26 -5.28
N ASP A 127 -1.03 6.95 -6.52
CA ASP A 127 -1.07 7.87 -7.65
C ASP A 127 -2.49 8.37 -7.92
N ALA A 128 -3.49 7.48 -7.84
CA ALA A 128 -4.89 7.80 -8.04
C ALA A 128 -5.53 8.55 -6.86
N ASN A 129 -4.95 8.42 -5.66
CA ASN A 129 -5.51 8.94 -4.41
C ASN A 129 -4.57 9.96 -3.72
N GLY A 130 -3.84 10.75 -4.51
CA GLY A 130 -2.86 11.73 -4.02
C GLY A 130 -3.43 12.77 -3.03
N GLN A 131 -4.75 12.94 -2.96
CA GLN A 131 -5.38 13.78 -1.93
C GLN A 131 -5.07 13.31 -0.49
N PHE A 132 -4.78 12.03 -0.26
CA PHE A 132 -4.40 11.53 1.07
C PHE A 132 -2.93 11.78 1.42
N LEU A 133 -2.08 12.11 0.45
CA LEU A 133 -0.67 12.50 0.69
C LEU A 133 -0.56 13.92 1.26
N HIS A 134 -1.61 14.73 1.14
CA HIS A 134 -1.60 16.12 1.56
C HIS A 134 -2.54 16.31 2.76
N SER A 135 -1.97 16.54 3.93
CA SER A 135 -2.75 16.99 5.09
C SER A 135 -2.78 18.52 5.15
N SER A 136 -3.95 19.09 5.39
CA SER A 136 -4.11 20.54 5.65
C SER A 136 -3.91 20.86 7.14
N SER A 137 -3.74 22.14 7.47
CA SER A 137 -3.67 22.60 8.86
C SER A 137 -4.94 22.31 9.68
N THR A 138 -6.08 22.11 9.00
CA THR A 138 -7.38 21.78 9.62
C THR A 138 -7.64 20.27 9.72
N SER A 139 -6.74 19.43 9.22
CA SER A 139 -6.88 17.97 9.29
C SER A 139 -6.79 17.44 10.72
N THR A 140 -7.40 16.29 10.98
CA THR A 140 -7.23 15.57 12.25
C THR A 140 -5.79 15.07 12.41
N GLN A 141 -5.37 14.74 13.64
CA GLN A 141 -4.03 14.16 13.85
C GLN A 141 -3.88 12.82 13.13
N ALA A 142 -4.92 11.97 13.14
CA ALA A 142 -4.91 10.68 12.44
C ALA A 142 -4.65 10.84 10.93
N ARG A 143 -5.28 11.83 10.28
CA ARG A 143 -5.04 12.13 8.86
C ARG A 143 -3.62 12.62 8.58
N ARG A 144 -3.04 13.43 9.48
CA ARG A 144 -1.64 13.86 9.36
C ARG A 144 -0.67 12.69 9.48
N ASP A 145 -0.86 11.85 10.49
CA ASP A 145 -0.01 10.68 10.72
C ASP A 145 -0.13 9.68 9.56
N PHE A 146 -1.34 9.49 9.03
CA PHE A 146 -1.57 8.66 7.85
C PHE A 146 -0.90 9.24 6.60
N ALA A 147 -0.98 10.55 6.36
CA ALA A 147 -0.32 11.19 5.22
C ALA A 147 1.21 11.00 5.25
N GLU A 148 1.83 11.13 6.43
CA GLU A 148 3.26 10.87 6.63
C GLU A 148 3.62 9.40 6.36
N ASP A 149 2.87 8.46 6.94
CA ASP A 149 3.10 7.03 6.70
C ASP A 149 2.87 6.66 5.22
N LEU A 150 1.91 7.31 4.54
CA LEU A 150 1.63 7.10 3.12
C LEU A 150 2.73 7.67 2.22
N HIS A 151 3.30 8.82 2.58
CA HIS A 151 4.47 9.36 1.89
C HIS A 151 5.68 8.43 2.04
N GLN A 152 5.90 7.88 3.24
CA GLN A 152 6.94 6.87 3.45
C GLN A 152 6.67 5.59 2.63
N LEU A 153 5.41 5.17 2.51
CA LEU A 153 5.02 4.03 1.67
C LEU A 153 5.36 4.29 0.20
N ASP A 154 5.02 5.46 -0.32
CA ASP A 154 5.31 5.88 -1.69
C ASP A 154 6.83 5.83 -1.99
N LEU A 155 7.65 6.39 -1.10
CA LEU A 155 9.11 6.32 -1.22
C LEU A 155 9.63 4.87 -1.18
N HIS A 156 9.06 4.02 -0.33
CA HIS A 156 9.42 2.62 -0.24
C HIS A 156 9.07 1.87 -1.53
N LEU A 157 7.86 2.06 -2.08
CA LEU A 157 7.38 1.36 -3.26
C LEU A 157 8.18 1.75 -4.51
N ASN A 158 8.44 3.04 -4.72
CA ASN A 158 9.27 3.52 -5.81
C ASN A 158 10.66 2.87 -5.79
N GLN A 159 11.35 2.91 -4.64
CA GLN A 159 12.67 2.26 -4.51
C GLN A 159 12.61 0.74 -4.71
N TRP A 160 11.52 0.11 -4.28
CA TRP A 160 11.36 -1.34 -4.39
C TRP A 160 11.16 -1.74 -5.85
N LEU A 161 10.30 -1.00 -6.58
CA LEU A 161 10.00 -1.23 -7.99
C LEU A 161 11.21 -0.96 -8.87
N ASP A 162 11.95 0.12 -8.61
CA ASP A 162 13.21 0.42 -9.30
C ASP A 162 14.24 -0.71 -9.12
N LYS A 163 14.43 -1.15 -7.87
CA LYS A 163 15.35 -2.24 -7.57
C LYS A 163 14.89 -3.54 -8.22
N TYR A 164 13.59 -3.85 -8.17
CA TYR A 164 13.02 -5.01 -8.84
C TYR A 164 13.36 -5.00 -10.33
N ALA A 165 13.02 -3.92 -11.03
CA ALA A 165 13.23 -3.78 -12.46
C ALA A 165 14.70 -3.92 -12.86
N ALA A 166 15.60 -3.40 -12.01
CA ALA A 166 17.04 -3.45 -12.26
C ALA A 166 17.68 -4.83 -12.05
N ILE A 167 17.19 -5.65 -11.10
CA ILE A 167 17.91 -6.85 -10.67
C ILE A 167 17.18 -8.16 -10.92
N ILE A 168 15.86 -8.20 -10.73
CA ILE A 168 15.14 -9.48 -10.67
C ILE A 168 14.97 -10.07 -12.07
N PRO A 169 14.42 -9.36 -13.08
CA PRO A 169 14.22 -9.95 -14.41
C PRO A 169 15.51 -10.43 -15.09
N SER A 170 16.63 -9.73 -14.86
CA SER A 170 17.89 -9.96 -15.59
C SER A 170 18.79 -11.06 -15.02
N ASP A 171 18.65 -11.41 -13.74
CA ASP A 171 19.51 -12.40 -13.07
C ASP A 171 18.66 -13.44 -12.34
N GLU A 172 18.68 -14.68 -12.84
CA GLU A 172 17.93 -15.79 -12.25
C GLU A 172 18.38 -16.14 -10.83
N ARG A 173 19.59 -15.77 -10.44
CA ARG A 173 20.15 -16.05 -9.10
C ARG A 173 19.54 -15.14 -8.04
N ARG A 174 19.05 -13.96 -8.45
CA ARG A 174 18.35 -13.00 -7.59
C ARG A 174 16.93 -13.49 -7.37
N CYS A 175 16.42 -13.43 -6.16
CA CYS A 175 15.05 -13.89 -5.89
C CYS A 175 14.28 -13.00 -4.92
N LEU A 176 14.94 -12.05 -4.27
CA LEU A 176 14.32 -11.21 -3.23
C LEU A 176 14.71 -9.76 -3.39
N VAL A 177 13.76 -8.87 -3.06
CA VAL A 177 14.00 -7.43 -3.01
C VAL A 177 13.76 -6.96 -1.58
N TYR A 178 14.84 -6.69 -0.85
CA TYR A 178 14.81 -6.02 0.45
C TYR A 178 15.44 -4.63 0.34
N LEU A 179 14.78 -3.63 0.91
CA LEU A 179 15.31 -2.26 0.99
C LEU A 179 15.94 -1.97 2.36
N ALA A 180 15.30 -2.40 3.45
CA ALA A 180 15.81 -2.24 4.81
C ALA A 180 16.43 -3.54 5.35
N ASP A 181 17.28 -4.21 4.57
CA ASP A 181 18.06 -5.36 5.05
C ASP A 181 19.24 -4.91 5.94
N GLU A 182 20.13 -5.84 6.30
CA GLU A 182 21.32 -5.57 7.14
C GLU A 182 22.21 -4.45 6.57
N LYS A 183 22.11 -4.17 5.26
CA LYS A 183 22.85 -3.10 4.59
C LYS A 183 22.06 -1.80 4.44
N LYS A 184 20.77 -1.77 4.81
CA LYS A 184 19.88 -0.60 4.78
C LYS A 184 19.84 0.12 3.43
N HIS A 185 19.75 -0.65 2.33
CA HIS A 185 19.69 -0.15 0.96
C HIS A 185 18.41 0.64 0.57
N GLY A 186 17.77 1.37 1.48
CA GLY A 186 16.59 2.17 1.16
C GLY A 186 15.67 2.46 2.35
N VAL A 187 14.51 3.02 2.02
CA VAL A 187 13.44 3.35 2.94
C VAL A 187 12.72 2.08 3.36
N GLY A 188 12.56 1.88 4.67
CA GLY A 188 11.81 0.75 5.20
C GLY A 188 10.31 0.93 5.02
N PHE A 189 9.58 -0.18 4.94
CA PHE A 189 8.12 -0.16 4.92
C PHE A 189 7.57 0.55 6.18
N PRO A 190 6.60 1.47 6.04
CA PRO A 190 6.08 2.24 7.16
C PRO A 190 5.38 1.32 8.18
N LYS A 191 5.89 1.30 9.40
CA LYS A 191 5.45 0.35 10.45
C LYS A 191 4.03 0.63 10.97
N ARG A 192 3.55 1.85 10.80
CA ARG A 192 2.30 2.32 11.38
C ARG A 192 1.18 2.51 10.36
N VAL A 193 1.45 2.37 9.05
CA VAL A 193 0.49 2.69 7.98
C VAL A 193 -0.84 1.96 8.14
N GLU A 194 -0.83 0.70 8.56
CA GLU A 194 -2.07 -0.05 8.83
C GLU A 194 -2.85 0.56 10.01
N SER A 195 -2.15 0.92 11.09
CA SER A 195 -2.79 1.48 12.29
C SER A 195 -3.33 2.90 12.08
N THR A 196 -2.61 3.74 11.34
CA THR A 196 -3.05 5.11 11.01
C THR A 196 -4.19 5.09 10.00
N LEU A 197 -4.16 4.16 9.04
CA LEU A 197 -5.27 3.92 8.12
C LEU A 197 -6.57 3.52 8.84
N GLU A 198 -6.51 2.57 9.78
CA GLU A 198 -7.72 2.14 10.52
C GLU A 198 -8.31 3.27 11.38
N GLN A 199 -7.48 4.18 11.91
CA GLN A 199 -7.95 5.39 12.60
C GLN A 199 -8.70 6.32 11.64
N VAL A 200 -8.15 6.57 10.45
CA VAL A 200 -8.81 7.39 9.43
C VAL A 200 -10.13 6.76 8.98
N ILE A 201 -10.16 5.45 8.69
CA ILE A 201 -11.38 4.71 8.35
C ILE A 201 -12.44 4.87 9.45
N THR A 202 -12.04 4.78 10.72
CA THR A 202 -12.95 4.95 11.85
C THR A 202 -13.53 6.37 11.92
N GLU A 203 -12.76 7.39 11.54
CA GLU A 203 -13.26 8.78 11.44
C GLU A 203 -14.30 8.93 10.33
N TYR A 204 -14.17 8.21 9.21
CA TYR A 204 -15.15 8.22 8.11
C TYR A 204 -16.44 7.46 8.42
N GLY A 205 -16.37 6.48 9.33
CA GLY A 205 -17.53 5.67 9.73
C GLY A 205 -18.43 6.33 10.79
N ARG A 206 -18.01 7.46 11.37
CA ARG A 206 -18.78 8.22 12.38
C ARG A 206 -19.61 9.32 11.73
#